data_AF-A0A926P7G1-F1
#
_entry.id   AF-A0A926P7G1-F1
#
_cell.length_a   1.000
_cell.length_b   1.000
_cell.length_c   1.000
_cell.angle_alpha   90.00
_cell.angle_beta   90.00
_cell.angle_gamma   90.00
#
_symmetry.space_group_name_H-M   'P 1'
#
loop_
_entity.id
_entity.type
_entity.pdbx_description
1 polymer ?
#
loop_
_entity_poly.entity_id
_entity_poly.type
_entity_poly.pdbx_seq_one_letter_code
_entity_poly.pdbx_strand_id
1 'polypeptide(L)'
;MELTLLAAEVARFFFMKASEGAITKLGEDSLSKLYKLKGIIQDWLQEKAIRKEAAENPEVLQAEILEEFSKNGNNSFKKKVEDLVEDLRQVESNNVNANQTNQFGSNQAIGSLQGDAIGRDKNQNFFR
;
A
#
# COMPACT_ATOMS: atom_id res chain seq x y z
N MET A 1 8.83 13.00 2.50
CA MET A 1 9.23 11.63 2.91
C MET A 1 10.73 11.53 3.18
N GLU A 2 11.25 10.54 3.92
CA GLU A 2 12.72 10.31 4.00
C GLU A 2 13.23 9.78 2.65
N LEU A 3 14.40 10.24 2.17
CA LEU A 3 14.93 9.87 0.85
C LEU A 3 15.16 8.38 0.67
N THR A 4 15.69 7.71 1.70
CA THR A 4 15.96 6.28 1.69
C THR A 4 14.67 5.47 1.60
N LEU A 5 13.64 5.90 2.35
CA LEU A 5 12.31 5.31 2.29
C LEU A 5 11.65 5.52 0.92
N LEU A 6 11.74 6.74 0.38
CA LEU A 6 11.20 7.04 -0.94
C LEU A 6 11.85 6.17 -2.02
N ALA A 7 13.18 6.06 -2.05
CA ALA A 7 13.90 5.23 -3.00
C ALA A 7 13.51 3.74 -2.89
N ALA A 8 13.38 3.22 -1.66
CA ALA A 8 12.95 1.85 -1.41
C ALA A 8 11.52 1.58 -1.92
N GLU A 9 10.58 2.49 -1.67
CA GLU A 9 9.20 2.36 -2.14
C GLU A 9 9.10 2.45 -3.67
N VAL A 10 9.89 3.32 -4.31
CA VAL A 10 9.94 3.38 -5.78
C VAL A 10 10.41 2.07 -6.37
N ALA A 11 11.51 1.50 -5.85
CA ALA A 11 11.98 0.19 -6.29
C ALA A 11 10.92 -0.89 -6.05
N ARG A 12 10.29 -0.92 -4.87
CA ARG A 12 9.23 -1.87 -4.55
C ARG A 12 8.08 -1.79 -5.56
N PHE A 13 7.55 -0.59 -5.83
CA PHE A 13 6.44 -0.41 -6.77
C PHE A 13 6.83 -0.67 -8.23
N PHE A 14 8.07 -0.35 -8.61
CA PHE A 14 8.59 -0.65 -9.94
C PHE A 14 8.59 -2.15 -10.23
N PHE A 15 9.08 -2.95 -9.27
CA PHE A 15 9.15 -4.41 -9.38
C PHE A 15 7.85 -5.12 -8.98
N MET A 16 6.87 -4.40 -8.41
CA MET A 16 5.57 -4.97 -8.08
C MET A 16 4.90 -5.52 -9.35
N LYS A 17 4.66 -6.83 -9.38
CA LYS A 17 3.87 -7.46 -10.44
C LYS A 17 2.41 -7.15 -10.18
N ALA A 18 1.74 -6.50 -11.13
CA ALA A 18 0.28 -6.40 -11.13
C ALA A 18 -0.29 -7.80 -11.39
N SER A 19 -0.49 -8.59 -10.33
CA SER A 19 -1.28 -9.81 -10.41
C SER A 19 -2.77 -9.44 -10.45
N GLU A 20 -3.61 -10.30 -11.00
CA GLU A 20 -5.07 -10.08 -11.02
C GLU A 20 -5.65 -9.83 -9.60
N GLY A 21 -5.00 -10.36 -8.56
CA GLY A 21 -5.32 -10.08 -7.15
C GLY A 21 -4.83 -8.72 -6.63
N ALA A 22 -3.76 -8.16 -7.20
CA ALA A 22 -3.31 -6.79 -6.92
C ALA A 22 -4.21 -5.76 -7.63
N ILE A 23 -4.74 -6.11 -8.81
CA ILE A 23 -5.74 -5.32 -9.55
C ILE A 23 -7.02 -5.13 -8.71
N THR A 24 -7.51 -6.21 -8.09
CA THR A 24 -8.70 -6.17 -7.22
C THR A 24 -8.47 -5.42 -5.90
N LYS A 25 -7.24 -5.39 -5.39
CA LYS A 25 -6.87 -4.70 -4.14
C LYS A 25 -6.44 -3.26 -4.31
N LEU A 26 -6.01 -2.84 -5.49
CA LEU A 26 -5.53 -1.47 -5.70
C LEU A 26 -6.57 -0.61 -6.44
N GLY A 27 -7.46 -1.21 -7.23
CA GLY A 27 -8.41 -0.51 -8.09
C GLY A 27 -7.75 0.02 -9.38
N GLU A 28 -8.56 0.31 -10.41
CA GLU A 28 -8.08 0.74 -11.74
C GLU A 28 -7.19 2.00 -11.68
N ASP A 29 -7.55 2.98 -10.86
CA ASP A 29 -6.78 4.22 -10.69
C ASP A 29 -5.34 3.97 -10.21
N SER A 30 -5.17 3.01 -9.32
CA SER A 30 -3.88 2.70 -8.71
C SER A 30 -2.98 1.90 -9.63
N LEU A 31 -3.57 1.06 -10.50
CA LEU A 31 -2.82 0.46 -11.62
C LEU A 31 -2.33 1.53 -12.58
N SER A 32 -3.18 2.48 -12.94
CA SER A 32 -2.78 3.58 -13.81
C SER A 32 -1.61 4.37 -13.20
N LYS A 33 -1.63 4.60 -11.88
CA LYS A 33 -0.52 5.26 -11.16
C LYS A 33 0.74 4.41 -11.11
N LEU A 34 0.63 3.10 -10.88
CA LEU A 34 1.74 2.15 -10.93
C LEU A 34 2.40 2.13 -12.31
N TYR A 35 1.61 2.03 -13.39
CA TYR A 35 2.14 2.07 -14.76
C TYR A 35 2.79 3.40 -15.08
N LYS A 36 2.21 4.52 -14.60
CA LYS A 36 2.80 5.85 -14.75
C LYS A 36 4.13 5.97 -14.03
N LEU A 37 4.23 5.46 -12.80
CA LEU A 37 5.49 5.41 -12.04
C LEU A 37 6.54 4.59 -12.80
N LYS A 38 6.18 3.39 -13.27
CA LYS A 38 7.07 2.54 -14.06
C LYS A 38 7.56 3.24 -15.33
N GLY A 39 6.67 3.91 -16.06
CA GLY A 39 7.02 4.68 -17.25
C GLY A 39 8.04 5.78 -16.94
N ILE A 40 7.80 6.58 -15.90
CA ILE A 40 8.73 7.66 -15.49
C ILE A 40 10.11 7.11 -15.14
N ILE A 41 10.18 6.01 -14.40
CA ILE A 41 11.45 5.38 -14.03
C ILE A 41 12.13 4.74 -15.26
N GLN A 42 11.37 4.10 -16.16
CA GLN A 42 11.91 3.53 -17.39
C GLN A 42 12.50 4.60 -18.30
N ASP A 43 11.78 5.72 -18.49
CA ASP A 43 12.24 6.85 -19.31
C ASP A 43 13.51 7.46 -18.72
N TRP A 44 13.56 7.67 -17.40
CA TRP A 44 14.76 8.15 -16.72
C TRP A 44 15.94 7.15 -16.83
N LEU A 45 15.68 5.84 -16.78
CA LEU A 45 16.71 4.83 -16.98
C LEU A 45 17.22 4.76 -18.43
N GLN A 46 16.47 5.22 -19.44
CA GLN A 46 16.96 5.21 -20.84
C GLN A 46 18.26 6.00 -21.02
N GLU A 47 18.44 7.05 -20.22
CA GLU A 47 19.62 7.91 -20.27
C GLU A 47 20.81 7.36 -19.46
N LYS A 48 20.64 6.23 -18.76
CA LYS A 48 21.65 5.66 -17.86
C LYS A 48 22.29 4.39 -18.40
N ALA A 49 23.61 4.28 -18.18
CA ALA A 49 24.38 3.09 -18.52
C ALA A 49 23.90 1.83 -17.78
N ILE A 50 23.40 1.98 -16.55
CA ILE A 50 22.96 0.87 -15.69
C ILE A 50 21.55 0.37 -16.00
N ARG A 51 20.87 0.88 -17.04
CA ARG A 51 19.46 0.57 -17.38
C ARG A 51 19.09 -0.90 -17.25
N LYS A 52 19.92 -1.79 -17.83
CA LYS A 52 19.65 -3.23 -17.83
C LYS A 52 19.69 -3.81 -16.42
N GLU A 53 20.72 -3.45 -15.67
CA GLU A 53 20.92 -3.94 -14.31
C GLU A 53 19.85 -3.39 -13.35
N ALA A 54 19.54 -2.09 -13.43
CA ALA A 54 18.50 -1.46 -12.63
C ALA A 54 17.09 -1.96 -12.97
N ALA A 55 16.84 -2.41 -14.21
CA ALA A 55 15.56 -2.99 -14.60
C ALA A 55 15.35 -4.42 -14.08
N GLU A 56 16.43 -5.11 -13.68
CA GLU A 56 16.43 -6.50 -13.25
C GLU A 56 16.73 -6.66 -11.75
N ASN A 57 17.38 -5.66 -11.14
CA ASN A 57 17.80 -5.68 -9.74
C ASN A 57 17.22 -4.50 -8.94
N PRO A 58 16.34 -4.77 -7.95
CA PRO A 58 15.72 -3.74 -7.11
C PRO A 58 16.71 -2.97 -6.24
N GLU A 59 17.80 -3.61 -5.78
CA GLU A 59 18.81 -2.94 -4.95
C GLU A 59 19.59 -1.91 -5.75
N VAL A 60 19.95 -2.25 -6.99
CA VAL A 60 20.63 -1.34 -7.92
C VAL A 60 19.74 -0.16 -8.28
N LEU A 61 18.45 -0.41 -8.54
CA LEU A 61 17.49 0.66 -8.80
C LEU A 61 17.33 1.59 -7.59
N GLN A 62 17.21 1.03 -6.39
CA GLN A 62 17.08 1.81 -5.17
C GLN A 62 18.30 2.69 -4.94
N ALA A 63 19.52 2.15 -5.10
CA ALA A 63 20.75 2.89 -4.93
C ALA A 63 20.86 4.08 -5.91
N GLU A 64 20.55 3.85 -7.19
CA GLU A 64 20.61 4.91 -8.20
C GLU A 64 19.57 6.00 -7.94
N ILE A 65 18.35 5.63 -7.55
CA ILE A 65 17.29 6.60 -7.23
C ILE A 65 17.67 7.41 -5.99
N LEU A 66 18.25 6.77 -4.97
CA LEU A 66 18.72 7.45 -3.76
C LEU A 66 19.84 8.44 -4.10
N GLU A 67 20.79 8.04 -4.94
CA GLU A 67 21.88 8.91 -5.40
C GLU A 67 21.34 10.10 -6.19
N GLU A 68 20.42 9.86 -7.12
CA GLU A 68 19.76 10.89 -7.91
C GLU A 68 19.00 11.89 -7.03
N PHE A 69 18.20 11.40 -6.08
CA PHE A 69 17.43 12.25 -5.17
C PHE A 69 18.32 13.01 -4.18
N SER A 70 19.49 12.47 -3.84
CA SER A 70 20.45 13.14 -2.96
C SER A 70 21.20 14.25 -3.70
N LYS A 71 21.57 14.03 -4.97
CA LYS A 71 22.24 15.03 -5.82
C LYS A 71 21.29 16.15 -6.25
N ASN A 72 20.07 15.79 -6.60
CA ASN A 72 19.09 16.68 -7.22
C ASN A 72 17.89 16.95 -6.31
N GLY A 73 18.16 17.21 -5.01
CA GLY A 73 17.25 17.26 -3.86
C GLY A 73 15.87 17.91 -4.02
N ASN A 74 15.58 18.62 -5.12
CA ASN A 74 14.26 19.17 -5.43
C ASN A 74 13.94 19.25 -6.95
N ASN A 75 14.43 18.33 -7.78
CA ASN A 75 14.09 18.37 -9.22
C ASN A 75 12.64 17.87 -9.49
N SER A 76 12.11 18.22 -10.66
CA SER A 76 10.75 17.84 -11.08
C SER A 76 10.53 16.33 -11.18
N PHE A 77 11.57 15.53 -11.39
CA PHE A 77 11.50 14.06 -11.39
C PHE A 77 11.25 13.54 -9.97
N LYS A 78 12.06 13.96 -8.98
CA LYS A 78 11.88 13.59 -7.58
C LYS A 78 10.47 13.90 -7.09
N LYS A 79 9.98 15.12 -7.35
CA LYS A 79 8.64 15.54 -6.92
C LYS A 79 7.54 14.68 -7.55
N LYS A 80 7.59 14.43 -8.87
CA LYS A 80 6.61 13.57 -9.55
C LYS A 80 6.60 12.14 -8.99
N VAL A 81 7.77 11.62 -8.65
CA VAL A 81 7.92 10.29 -8.10
C VAL A 81 7.39 10.24 -6.65
N GLU A 82 7.72 11.24 -5.83
CA GLU A 82 7.21 11.38 -4.46
C GLU A 82 5.68 11.44 -4.44
N ASP A 83 5.07 12.30 -5.26
CA ASP A 83 3.61 12.43 -5.37
C ASP A 83 2.94 11.09 -5.73
N LEU A 84 3.49 10.34 -6.70
CA LEU A 84 2.95 9.04 -7.11
C LEU A 84 3.12 7.96 -6.03
N VAL A 85 4.24 7.95 -5.32
CA VAL A 85 4.50 7.00 -4.23
C VAL A 85 3.58 7.26 -3.05
N GLU A 86 3.36 8.52 -2.68
CA GLU A 86 2.43 8.88 -1.61
C GLU A 86 1.01 8.45 -1.95
N ASP A 87 0.55 8.71 -3.17
CA ASP A 87 -0.75 8.26 -3.65
C ASP A 87 -0.90 6.73 -3.58
N LEU A 88 0.12 5.98 -4.01
CA LEU A 88 0.10 4.51 -3.97
C LEU A 88 0.09 3.97 -2.53
N ARG A 89 0.84 4.59 -1.61
CA ARG A 89 0.81 4.24 -0.19
C ARG A 89 -0.55 4.50 0.45
N GLN A 90 -1.21 5.61 0.10
CA GLN A 90 -2.55 5.91 0.59
C GLN A 90 -3.57 4.86 0.13
N VAL A 91 -3.48 4.40 -1.12
CA VAL A 91 -4.34 3.32 -1.63
C VAL A 91 -4.11 2.02 -0.84
N GLU A 92 -2.86 1.61 -0.63
CA GLU A 92 -2.56 0.41 0.16
C GLU A 92 -3.09 0.54 1.59
N SER A 93 -2.89 1.70 2.24
CA SER A 93 -3.38 1.96 3.59
C SER A 93 -4.91 1.92 3.68
N ASN A 94 -5.61 2.49 2.70
CA ASN A 94 -7.07 2.48 2.64
C ASN A 94 -7.65 1.08 2.39
N ASN A 95 -6.94 0.22 1.65
CA ASN A 95 -7.35 -1.17 1.44
C ASN A 95 -7.14 -2.09 2.66
N VAL A 96 -6.17 -1.78 3.52
CA VAL A 96 -6.03 -2.48 4.81
C VAL A 96 -7.21 -2.14 5.73
N ASN A 97 -7.69 -0.90 5.74
CA ASN A 97 -8.86 -0.48 6.53
C ASN A 97 -10.21 -0.94 5.95
N ALA A 98 -10.31 -1.09 4.62
CA ALA A 98 -11.52 -1.64 3.99
C ALA A 98 -11.75 -3.12 4.36
N ASN A 99 -10.67 -3.90 4.53
CA ASN A 99 -10.76 -5.31 4.96
C ASN A 99 -11.11 -5.49 6.44
N GLN A 100 -11.04 -4.46 7.28
CA GLN A 100 -11.55 -4.53 8.66
C GLN A 100 -13.02 -4.09 8.78
N THR A 101 -13.58 -3.44 7.75
CA THR A 101 -14.96 -2.92 7.80
C THR A 101 -16.01 -3.91 7.27
N ASN A 102 -15.60 -5.01 6.62
CA ASN A 102 -16.48 -6.11 6.22
C ASN A 102 -16.41 -7.35 7.14
N GLN A 103 -15.84 -7.22 8.34
CA GLN A 103 -15.89 -8.27 9.38
C GLN A 103 -16.97 -7.97 10.45
N PHE A 104 -18.12 -7.44 10.04
CA PHE A 104 -19.35 -7.46 10.84
C PHE A 104 -20.50 -8.03 10.02
N GLY A 105 -20.28 -9.24 9.50
CA GLY A 105 -21.28 -10.06 8.83
C GLY A 105 -21.28 -11.48 9.39
N SER A 106 -21.84 -11.63 10.60
CA SER A 106 -22.40 -12.88 11.18
C SER A 106 -21.47 -14.09 11.39
N ASN A 107 -21.14 -14.41 12.66
CA ASN A 107 -21.86 -15.42 13.47
C ASN A 107 -21.03 -15.93 14.68
N GLN A 108 -21.61 -15.73 15.87
CA GLN A 108 -21.67 -16.65 17.01
C GLN A 108 -20.47 -16.91 17.96
N ALA A 109 -20.86 -16.92 19.24
CA ALA A 109 -20.34 -17.66 20.41
C ALA A 109 -19.26 -17.00 21.28
N ILE A 110 -19.69 -16.26 22.31
CA ILE A 110 -18.96 -16.16 23.59
C ILE A 110 -19.94 -16.45 24.73
N GLY A 111 -20.09 -17.74 25.07
CA GLY A 111 -20.11 -18.16 26.48
C GLY A 111 -18.66 -18.45 26.85
N SER A 112 -18.11 -18.07 28.01
CA SER A 112 -18.69 -18.21 29.33
C SER A 112 -17.86 -17.45 30.39
N LEU A 113 -18.59 -16.79 31.31
CA LEU A 113 -18.40 -16.77 32.78
C LEU A 113 -17.05 -16.35 33.39
N GLN A 114 -17.03 -15.17 34.01
CA GLN A 114 -16.68 -14.92 35.44
C GLN A 114 -16.77 -13.40 35.69
N GLY A 115 -17.57 -12.83 36.57
CA GLY A 115 -18.49 -13.30 37.58
C GLY A 115 -18.64 -12.12 38.54
N ASP A 116 -19.83 -11.53 38.65
CA ASP A 116 -20.31 -11.07 39.94
C ASP A 116 -21.82 -10.87 39.91
N ALA A 117 -22.45 -11.30 40.99
CA ALA A 117 -23.85 -11.62 41.09
C ALA A 117 -24.70 -10.38 41.47
N ILE A 118 -26.00 -10.46 41.17
CA ILE A 118 -27.15 -10.29 42.09
C ILE A 118 -28.37 -9.64 41.38
N GLY A 119 -29.49 -10.37 41.43
CA GLY A 119 -30.86 -9.92 41.11
C GLY A 119 -31.41 -10.54 39.83
N ARG A 120 -32.04 -11.74 39.81
CA ARG A 120 -33.43 -12.02 40.29
C ARG A 120 -34.31 -10.77 40.11
N ASP A 121 -35.32 -10.73 39.27
CA ASP A 121 -36.50 -11.61 39.29
C ASP A 121 -37.36 -11.33 38.04
N LYS A 122 -37.89 -12.41 37.44
CA LYS A 122 -39.15 -12.52 36.67
C LYS A 122 -39.57 -11.34 35.76
N ASN A 123 -39.61 -11.61 34.45
CA ASN A 123 -40.81 -11.22 33.70
C ASN A 123 -41.25 -12.37 32.79
N GLN A 124 -42.46 -12.83 33.07
CA GLN A 124 -43.08 -14.00 32.49
C GLN A 124 -43.58 -13.73 31.06
N ASN A 125 -43.72 -14.83 30.34
CA ASN A 125 -44.22 -14.96 28.98
C ASN A 125 -45.51 -14.17 28.67
N PHE A 126 -45.47 -13.55 27.50
CA PHE A 126 -46.43 -13.58 26.38
C PHE A 126 -47.94 -13.53 26.64
N PHE A 127 -48.55 -12.53 26.01
CA PHE A 127 -49.95 -12.46 25.61
C PHE A 127 -50.46 -13.76 24.97
N ARG A 128 -51.39 -14.45 25.64
CA ARG A 128 -52.75 -14.84 25.19
C ARG A 128 -53.29 -16.01 25.99
#